data_AF-A0AAY5L9I5-F1
#
_entry.id   AF-A0AAY5L9I5-F1
#
_cell.length_a   1.000
_cell.length_b   1.000
_cell.length_c   1.000
_cell.angle_alpha   90.00
_cell.angle_beta   90.00
_cell.angle_gamma   90.00
#
_symmetry.space_group_name_H-M   'P 1'
#
loop_
_entity.id
_entity.type
_entity.pdbx_description
1 polymer ?
#
loop_
_entity_poly.entity_id
_entity_poly.type
_entity_poly.pdbx_seq_one_letter_code
_entity_poly.pdbx_strand_id
1 'polypeptide(L)'
;KSKHALSCDELLRVSWISGQGARQVRFNSSEAADFHSKYGTGLLVGGFAFCTAVWAFVITQTGITWNLSPVGKVQPKPWREEEE
;
A
#
# COMPACT_ATOMS: atom_id res chain seq x y z
N LYS A 1 -11.97 -42.66 -31.86
CA LYS A 1 -12.69 -41.37 -31.73
C LYS A 1 -12.01 -40.34 -30.80
N SER A 2 -10.95 -40.67 -30.05
CA SER A 2 -10.32 -39.74 -29.09
C SER A 2 -9.27 -38.78 -29.69
N LYS A 3 -8.62 -39.13 -30.81
CA LYS A 3 -7.55 -38.31 -31.41
C LYS A 3 -8.02 -36.96 -31.97
N HIS A 4 -9.25 -36.91 -32.48
CA HIS A 4 -9.83 -35.66 -33.02
C HIS A 4 -10.23 -34.67 -31.92
N ALA A 5 -10.57 -35.15 -30.72
CA ALA A 5 -10.92 -34.28 -29.59
C ALA A 5 -9.70 -33.56 -29.00
N LEU A 6 -8.55 -34.25 -28.90
CA LEU A 6 -7.30 -33.63 -28.46
C LEU A 6 -6.86 -32.46 -29.35
N SER A 7 -7.06 -32.58 -30.67
CA SER A 7 -6.71 -31.53 -31.63
C SER A 7 -7.59 -30.28 -31.47
N CYS A 8 -8.90 -30.44 -31.20
CA CYS A 8 -9.78 -29.31 -30.93
C CYS A 8 -9.41 -28.57 -29.65
N ASP A 9 -9.05 -29.29 -28.58
CA ASP A 9 -8.63 -28.67 -27.32
C ASP A 9 -7.28 -27.93 -27.46
N GLU A 10 -6.35 -28.47 -28.24
CA GLU A 10 -5.07 -27.84 -28.51
C GLU A 10 -5.24 -26.58 -29.39
N LEU A 11 -6.09 -26.65 -30.42
CA LEU A 11 -6.43 -25.49 -31.26
C LEU A 11 -7.18 -24.40 -30.48
N LEU A 12 -8.08 -24.78 -29.57
CA LEU A 12 -8.77 -23.83 -28.68
C LEU A 12 -7.81 -23.20 -27.68
N ARG A 13 -6.82 -23.95 -27.16
CA ARG A 13 -5.77 -23.40 -26.29
C ARG A 13 -4.87 -22.41 -27.04
N VAL A 14 -4.43 -22.74 -28.25
CA VAL A 14 -3.61 -21.83 -29.07
C VAL A 14 -4.40 -20.58 -29.42
N SER A 15 -5.66 -20.72 -29.83
CA SER A 15 -6.55 -19.59 -30.14
C SER A 15 -6.82 -18.70 -28.93
N TRP A 16 -7.05 -19.28 -27.74
CA TRP A 16 -7.22 -18.55 -26.49
C TRP A 16 -5.97 -17.73 -26.13
N ILE A 17 -4.78 -18.35 -26.19
CA ILE A 17 -3.52 -17.68 -25.87
C ILE A 17 -3.24 -16.55 -26.87
N SER A 18 -3.42 -16.79 -28.17
CA SER A 18 -3.21 -15.77 -29.21
C SER A 18 -4.25 -14.64 -29.14
N GLY A 19 -5.51 -14.94 -28.83
CA GLY A 19 -6.58 -13.96 -28.69
C GLY A 19 -6.42 -13.04 -27.48
N GLN A 20 -5.91 -13.58 -26.35
CA GLN A 20 -5.54 -12.81 -25.17
C GLN A 20 -4.35 -11.87 -25.46
N GLY A 21 -3.32 -12.36 -26.15
CA GLY A 21 -2.17 -11.55 -26.58
C GLY A 21 -2.58 -10.39 -27.50
N ALA A 22 -3.43 -10.66 -28.51
CA ALA A 22 -3.92 -9.65 -29.44
C ALA A 22 -4.79 -8.55 -28.79
N ARG A 23 -5.48 -8.87 -27.68
CA ARG A 23 -6.22 -7.87 -26.87
C ARG A 23 -5.27 -6.99 -26.06
N GLN A 24 -4.19 -7.55 -25.53
CA GLN A 24 -3.13 -6.79 -24.85
C GLN A 24 -2.45 -5.79 -25.80
N VAL A 25 -2.15 -6.18 -27.05
CA VAL A 25 -1.48 -5.27 -28.00
C VAL A 25 -2.36 -4.08 -28.43
N ARG A 26 -3.69 -4.27 -28.46
CA ARG A 26 -4.64 -3.19 -28.78
C ARG A 26 -4.84 -2.19 -27.64
N PHE A 27 -4.61 -2.59 -26.39
CA PHE A 27 -4.60 -1.69 -25.22
C PHE A 27 -3.24 -1.00 -25.04
N ASN A 28 -2.17 -1.54 -25.67
CA ASN A 28 -0.85 -0.93 -25.76
C ASN A 28 -0.75 0.10 -26.90
N SER A 29 -1.87 0.70 -27.31
CA SER A 29 -1.90 1.79 -28.29
C SER A 29 -1.34 3.06 -27.66
N SER A 30 -0.02 3.14 -27.53
CA SER A 30 0.78 4.36 -27.43
C SER A 30 0.13 5.56 -26.72
N GLU A 31 -0.43 5.37 -25.53
CA GLU A 31 -0.67 6.53 -24.66
C GLU A 31 0.70 7.02 -24.21
N ALA A 32 0.99 8.28 -24.52
CA ALA A 32 2.20 8.92 -24.02
C ALA A 32 2.17 8.83 -22.50
N ALA A 33 3.17 8.16 -21.91
CA ALA A 33 3.25 7.93 -20.48
C ALA A 33 2.99 9.24 -19.71
N ASP A 34 1.83 9.29 -19.05
CA ASP A 34 1.38 10.44 -18.28
C ASP A 34 2.20 10.58 -16.98
N PHE A 35 1.94 11.66 -16.25
CA PHE A 35 2.65 11.94 -15.00
C PHE A 35 2.53 10.80 -13.97
N HIS A 36 1.35 10.19 -13.85
CA HIS A 36 1.08 9.15 -12.86
C HIS A 36 1.78 7.84 -13.21
N SER A 37 1.89 7.51 -14.51
CA SER A 37 2.64 6.34 -14.99
C SER A 37 4.16 6.48 -14.80
N LYS A 38 4.71 7.71 -14.89
CA LYS A 38 6.15 7.97 -14.72
C LYS A 38 6.58 8.17 -13.27
N TYR A 39 5.78 8.89 -12.49
CA TYR A 39 6.19 9.35 -11.16
C TYR A 39 5.26 8.90 -10.03
N GLY A 40 4.06 8.40 -10.34
CA GLY A 40 3.02 8.11 -9.35
C GLY A 40 3.51 7.20 -8.23
N THR A 41 4.12 6.06 -8.56
CA THR A 41 4.64 5.12 -7.56
C THR A 41 5.74 5.75 -6.70
N GLY A 42 6.68 6.45 -7.31
CA GLY A 42 7.78 7.10 -6.60
C GLY A 42 7.29 8.20 -5.65
N LEU A 43 6.36 9.03 -6.12
CA LEU A 43 5.72 10.08 -5.31
C LEU A 43 4.89 9.50 -4.17
N LEU A 44 4.14 8.42 -4.40
CA LEU A 44 3.36 7.79 -3.35
C LEU A 44 4.25 7.21 -2.27
N VAL A 45 5.28 6.44 -2.64
CA VAL A 45 6.20 5.83 -1.66
C VAL A 45 7.01 6.90 -0.93
N GLY A 46 7.58 7.85 -1.67
CA GLY A 46 8.37 8.93 -1.09
C GLY A 46 7.55 9.85 -0.19
N GLY A 47 6.36 10.26 -0.64
CA GLY A 47 5.44 11.09 0.13
C GLY A 47 4.95 10.39 1.39
N PHE A 48 4.63 9.09 1.32
CA PHE A 48 4.26 8.29 2.48
C PHE A 48 5.40 8.19 3.50
N ALA A 49 6.61 7.86 3.05
CA ALA A 49 7.77 7.76 3.92
C ALA A 49 8.11 9.10 4.57
N PHE A 50 8.10 10.19 3.80
CA PHE A 50 8.34 11.53 4.32
C PHE A 50 7.29 11.96 5.35
N CYS A 51 6.00 11.81 5.01
CA CYS A 51 4.90 12.21 5.87
C CYS A 51 4.95 11.47 7.21
N THR A 52 5.10 10.14 7.16
CA THR A 52 5.17 9.32 8.38
C THR A 52 6.39 9.65 9.22
N ALA A 53 7.56 9.87 8.61
CA ALA A 53 8.78 10.24 9.34
C ALA A 53 8.64 11.60 10.05
N VAL A 54 8.14 12.62 9.35
CA VAL A 54 7.94 13.96 9.93
C VAL A 54 6.93 13.92 11.06
N TRP A 55 5.77 13.27 10.87
CA TRP A 55 4.76 13.20 11.92
C TRP A 55 5.20 12.34 13.10
N ALA A 56 5.96 11.25 12.87
CA ALA A 56 6.55 10.48 13.96
C ALA A 56 7.52 11.34 14.79
N PHE A 57 8.37 12.14 14.14
CA PHE A 57 9.24 13.10 14.83
C PHE A 57 8.43 14.13 15.62
N VAL A 58 7.40 14.73 15.02
CA VAL A 58 6.53 15.70 15.71
C VAL A 58 5.89 15.07 16.94
N ILE A 59 5.33 13.87 16.82
CA ILE A 59 4.60 13.23 17.92
C ILE A 59 5.51 12.82 19.08
N THR A 60 6.78 12.48 18.81
CA THR A 60 7.67 11.84 19.81
C THR A 60 8.84 12.70 20.27
N GLN A 61 9.38 13.57 19.43
CA GLN A 61 10.67 14.24 19.67
C GLN A 61 10.58 15.74 19.92
N THR A 62 9.42 16.36 19.68
CA THR A 62 9.24 17.81 19.88
C THR A 62 8.85 18.21 21.31
N GLY A 63 8.64 17.24 22.20
CA GLY A 63 8.27 17.49 23.59
C GLY A 63 6.79 17.85 23.81
N ILE A 64 5.90 17.56 22.86
CA ILE A 64 4.45 17.78 23.01
C ILE A 64 3.89 16.95 24.17
N THR A 65 3.24 17.61 25.12
CA THR A 65 2.58 16.97 26.27
C THR A 65 1.19 16.49 25.87
N TRP A 66 1.08 15.21 25.54
CA TRP A 66 -0.19 14.61 25.08
C TRP A 66 -1.24 14.40 26.17
N ASN A 67 -0.89 14.53 27.46
CA ASN A 67 -1.80 14.36 28.59
C ASN A 67 -2.72 13.13 28.46
N LEU A 68 -2.13 12.00 28.06
CA LEU A 68 -2.85 10.74 27.92
C LEU A 68 -3.40 10.28 29.27
N SER A 69 -4.44 9.44 29.24
CA SER A 69 -5.05 8.90 30.45
C SER A 69 -4.01 8.29 31.40
N PRO A 70 -4.01 8.64 32.69
CA PRO A 70 -3.04 8.14 33.67
C PRO A 70 -3.31 6.69 34.09
N VAL A 71 -4.49 6.14 33.76
CA VAL A 71 -4.94 4.81 34.19
C VAL A 71 -3.98 3.73 33.68
N GLY A 72 -3.42 2.95 34.61
CA GLY A 72 -2.47 1.87 34.30
C GLY A 72 -1.08 2.33 33.85
N LYS A 73 -0.79 3.63 33.86
CA LYS A 73 0.52 4.20 33.50
C LYS A 73 1.21 4.94 34.65
N VAL A 74 0.44 5.60 35.51
CA VAL A 74 0.96 6.42 36.61
C VAL A 74 0.56 5.79 37.94
N GLN A 75 1.52 5.61 38.85
CA GLN A 75 1.25 5.22 40.23
C GLN A 75 0.75 6.45 41.00
N PRO A 76 -0.47 6.42 41.60
CA PRO A 76 -0.95 7.52 42.41
C PRO A 76 -0.04 7.77 43.61
N LYS A 77 0.46 8.99 43.75
CA LYS A 77 1.22 9.42 44.93
C LYS A 77 0.28 10.10 45.94
N PRO A 78 0.33 9.76 47.24
CA PRO A 78 -0.33 10.56 48.27
C PRO A 78 0.12 12.01 48.17
N TRP A 79 -0.84 12.93 48.08
CA TRP A 79 -0.57 14.35 47.88
C TRP A 79 -0.76 15.19 49.16
N ARG A 80 -1.31 14.58 50.22
CA ARG A 80 -1.44 15.17 51.55
C ARG A 80 -0.40 14.51 52.46
N GLU A 81 0.39 15.33 53.15
CA GLU A 81 1.29 14.88 54.21
C GLU A 81 0.47 14.52 55.46
N GLU A 82 0.94 13.54 56.23
CA GLU A 82 0.30 13.19 57.50
C GLU A 82 0.47 14.40 58.44
N GLU A 83 -0.64 15.01 58.86
CA GLU A 83 -0.65 16.13 59.81
C GLU A 83 -0.10 15.60 61.15
N GLU A 84 1.09 16.07 61.56
CA GLU A 84 1.72 15.77 62.86
C GLU A 84 1.17 16.66 63.98
#